data_AF-A0A918WVE9-F1
#
_entry.id   AF-A0A918WVE9-F1
#
_cell.length_a   1.000
_cell.length_b   1.000
_cell.length_c   1.000
_cell.angle_alpha   90.00
_cell.angle_beta   90.00
_cell.angle_gamma   90.00
#
_symmetry.space_group_name_H-M   'P 1'
#
loop_
_entity.id
_entity.type
_entity.pdbx_description
1 polymer ?
#
loop_
_entity_poly.entity_id
_entity_poly.type
_entity_poly.pdbx_seq_one_letter_code
_entity_poly.pdbx_strand_id
1 'polypeptide(L)'
;MTQVPAPNHFWWRAYDSERPSGLQWHSIGETAFQERESRIEGKEWLFRPPPLWADDLLRIARAAFLTDKLVNRTPTEDRWTRRLRLSVPVSDPDLWADAAARLIPALLQTLTGDHWEITLRAARPSHRTDPLWDYEQSRAHEAALFSGGLDSLSWAAQRASVGDNGRLLLVTFIEKNLESVQSSAYDAVHTLARESGRHLHPVPLGQTPGGSDGSTVEQSSRPRGLLYAAAAIRAAAANGVTTVQIPENGQLALNPPLTSARSSALSTRSVHPRTLHLLNTLIRSVDGTVTAENPLARLTKGDICRAALDSGLPRTALENTLSCGASPLRLNGRPYINCGTCFPCLIRRSGLLSAAGVDDTSYETAPWLPGTSAKRTEHWRAVQQWLARSYSALDVIGDVPLPPGTHTHEWLDVIKRGRGELQELVRWALEVSEVA
;
A
#
# COMPACT_ATOMS: atom_id res chain seq x y z
N MET A 1 -20.04 3.93 34.34
CA MET A 1 -18.64 4.16 33.96
C MET A 1 -18.13 2.88 33.33
N THR A 2 -18.18 2.78 31.99
CA THR A 2 -17.60 1.65 31.27
C THR A 2 -16.08 1.73 31.44
N GLN A 3 -15.48 0.71 32.07
CA GLN A 3 -14.03 0.59 32.18
C GLN A 3 -13.46 0.57 30.76
N VAL A 4 -12.70 1.59 30.39
CA VAL A 4 -11.98 1.58 29.12
C VAL A 4 -10.98 0.42 29.18
N PRO A 5 -11.00 -0.52 28.22
CA PRO A 5 -10.09 -1.66 28.26
C PRO A 5 -8.64 -1.18 28.35
N ALA A 6 -7.84 -1.86 29.18
CA ALA A 6 -6.42 -1.57 29.28
C ALA A 6 -5.79 -1.69 27.88
N PRO A 7 -4.94 -0.73 27.47
CA PRO A 7 -4.36 -0.75 26.14
C PRO A 7 -3.40 -1.92 26.00
N ASN A 8 -3.25 -2.46 24.79
CA ASN A 8 -2.29 -3.55 24.55
C ASN A 8 -0.89 -2.97 24.42
N HIS A 9 0.05 -3.44 25.24
CA HIS A 9 1.43 -2.95 25.28
C HIS A 9 2.37 -3.84 24.48
N PHE A 10 3.07 -3.27 23.50
CA PHE A 10 4.07 -3.95 22.68
C PHE A 10 5.41 -3.23 22.69
N TRP A 11 6.51 -3.98 22.76
CA TRP A 11 7.85 -3.41 22.61
C TRP A 11 8.65 -4.16 21.55
N TRP A 12 9.34 -3.40 20.70
CA TRP A 12 10.30 -3.95 19.75
C TRP A 12 11.58 -4.36 20.46
N ARG A 13 11.80 -5.67 20.66
CA ARG A 13 12.95 -6.26 21.34
C ARG A 13 14.17 -6.23 20.43
N ALA A 14 15.08 -5.30 20.69
CA ALA A 14 16.47 -5.38 20.22
C ALA A 14 17.32 -6.18 21.21
N TYR A 15 17.16 -5.93 22.52
CA TYR A 15 17.79 -6.66 23.61
C TYR A 15 16.82 -6.87 24.79
N ASP A 16 17.01 -7.92 25.58
CA ASP A 16 16.14 -8.26 26.73
C ASP A 16 16.13 -7.22 27.85
N SER A 17 17.27 -6.57 28.07
CA SER A 17 17.45 -5.57 29.11
C SER A 17 16.72 -4.25 28.82
N GLU A 18 16.11 -4.09 27.64
CA GLU A 18 15.41 -2.87 27.21
C GLU A 18 13.89 -2.92 27.44
N ARG A 19 13.37 -3.94 28.15
CA ARG A 19 11.94 -4.05 28.44
C ARG A 19 11.48 -2.82 29.26
N PRO A 20 10.42 -2.10 28.83
CA PRO A 20 9.91 -0.99 29.63
C PRO A 20 9.32 -1.48 30.96
N SER A 21 9.50 -0.71 32.03
CA SER A 21 9.05 -1.04 33.38
C SER A 21 7.54 -0.84 33.59
N GLY A 22 6.99 -1.46 34.64
CA GLY A 22 5.65 -1.16 35.19
C GLY A 22 4.44 -1.91 34.60
N LEU A 23 4.43 -2.25 33.30
CA LEU A 23 3.26 -2.86 32.63
C LEU A 23 3.59 -4.24 32.00
N GLN A 24 2.55 -5.04 31.71
CA GLN A 24 2.70 -6.27 30.94
C GLN A 24 2.89 -5.96 29.45
N TRP A 25 4.16 -5.80 29.05
CA TRP A 25 4.56 -5.62 27.66
C TRP A 25 4.75 -6.97 26.95
N HIS A 26 4.29 -7.05 25.69
CA HIS A 26 4.50 -8.16 24.78
C HIS A 26 5.68 -7.86 23.85
N SER A 27 6.64 -8.78 23.73
CA SER A 27 7.79 -8.59 22.83
C SER A 27 7.44 -8.87 21.39
N ILE A 28 7.82 -7.97 20.50
CA ILE A 28 7.88 -8.17 19.04
C ILE A 28 9.30 -7.88 18.56
N GLY A 29 9.69 -8.30 17.36
CA GLY A 29 11.04 -8.02 16.85
C GLY A 29 11.33 -8.71 15.53
N GLU A 30 12.61 -8.72 15.13
CA GLU A 30 13.09 -9.28 13.86
C GLU A 30 12.64 -10.73 13.64
N THR A 31 12.69 -11.56 14.69
CA THR A 31 12.33 -12.98 14.65
C THR A 31 10.84 -13.24 14.42
N ALA A 32 10.00 -12.20 14.48
CA ALA A 32 8.57 -12.29 14.18
C ALA A 32 8.28 -12.15 12.67
N PHE A 33 9.31 -12.07 11.82
CA PHE A 33 9.20 -12.16 10.36
C PHE A 33 9.76 -13.50 9.86
N GLN A 34 9.17 -14.05 8.79
CA GLN A 34 9.56 -15.36 8.24
C GLN A 34 10.89 -15.28 7.50
N GLU A 35 11.22 -14.12 6.97
CA GLU A 35 12.40 -13.90 6.16
C GLU A 35 13.64 -13.60 7.02
N ARG A 36 14.81 -13.99 6.50
CA ARG A 36 16.08 -13.64 7.11
C ARG A 36 16.29 -12.13 7.05
N GLU A 37 16.96 -11.59 8.06
CA GLU A 37 17.32 -10.16 8.16
C GLU A 37 17.96 -9.61 6.87
N SER A 38 18.78 -10.40 6.16
CA SER A 38 19.37 -9.98 4.88
C SER A 38 18.36 -9.66 3.77
N ARG A 39 17.18 -10.31 3.77
CA ARG A 39 16.06 -10.05 2.83
C ARG A 39 15.12 -8.93 3.31
N ILE A 40 15.24 -8.53 4.57
CA ILE A 40 14.49 -7.46 5.21
C ILE A 40 15.26 -6.14 5.05
N GLU A 41 16.57 -6.18 5.33
CA GLU A 41 17.50 -5.05 5.20
C GLU A 41 18.03 -4.89 3.78
N GLY A 42 17.98 -5.93 2.95
CA GLY A 42 18.31 -5.91 1.53
C GLY A 42 19.68 -5.34 1.19
N LYS A 43 20.70 -5.75 1.96
CA LYS A 43 22.11 -5.31 1.78
C LYS A 43 22.65 -5.49 0.35
N GLU A 44 22.07 -6.40 -0.44
CA GLU A 44 22.53 -6.76 -1.79
C GLU A 44 22.25 -5.69 -2.87
N TRP A 45 21.29 -4.79 -2.66
CA TRP A 45 20.93 -3.72 -3.62
C TRP A 45 21.18 -2.31 -3.08
N LEU A 46 21.76 -2.20 -1.88
CA LEU A 46 22.10 -0.94 -1.22
C LEU A 46 23.47 -0.46 -1.68
N PHE A 47 23.54 0.68 -2.40
CA PHE A 47 24.83 1.26 -2.81
C PHE A 47 25.55 1.99 -1.68
N ARG A 48 24.80 2.49 -0.68
CA ARG A 48 25.35 3.00 0.58
C ARG A 48 24.50 2.55 1.77
N PRO A 49 25.04 2.59 3.00
CA PRO A 49 24.23 2.44 4.20
C PRO A 49 23.08 3.47 4.20
N PRO A 50 21.81 3.07 4.40
CA PRO A 50 20.69 4.01 4.46
C PRO A 50 20.89 5.06 5.56
N PRO A 51 20.44 6.31 5.42
CA PRO A 51 20.43 7.25 6.55
C PRO A 51 19.70 6.67 7.77
N LEU A 52 20.17 6.99 8.99
CA LEU A 52 19.63 6.41 10.23
C LEU A 52 18.12 6.66 10.39
N TRP A 53 17.63 7.84 10.01
CA TRP A 53 16.21 8.16 10.03
C TRP A 53 15.38 7.20 9.16
N ALA A 54 15.93 6.68 8.06
CA ALA A 54 15.23 5.78 7.16
C ALA A 54 15.18 4.34 7.71
N ASP A 55 16.25 3.91 8.39
CA ASP A 55 16.27 2.66 9.15
C ASP A 55 15.25 2.71 10.30
N ASP A 56 15.19 3.83 11.04
CA ASP A 56 14.24 4.04 12.13
C ASP A 56 12.79 4.07 11.64
N LEU A 57 12.51 4.76 10.53
CA LEU A 57 11.18 4.78 9.91
C LEU A 57 10.71 3.36 9.55
N LEU A 58 11.58 2.56 8.92
CA LEU A 58 11.27 1.16 8.61
C LEU A 58 11.01 0.36 9.89
N ARG A 59 11.83 0.52 10.93
CA ARG A 59 11.63 -0.18 12.21
C ARG A 59 10.30 0.17 12.85
N ILE A 60 9.93 1.45 12.88
CA ILE A 60 8.63 1.92 13.38
C ILE A 60 7.48 1.29 12.57
N ALA A 61 7.56 1.32 11.25
CA ALA A 61 6.52 0.77 10.38
C ALA A 61 6.36 -0.76 10.56
N ARG A 62 7.47 -1.48 10.72
CA ARG A 62 7.47 -2.93 11.01
C ARG A 62 6.85 -3.23 12.37
N ALA A 63 7.23 -2.46 13.39
CA ALA A 63 6.70 -2.61 14.74
C ALA A 63 5.18 -2.37 14.78
N ALA A 64 4.71 -1.29 14.14
CA ALA A 64 3.28 -1.00 14.02
C ALA A 64 2.51 -2.09 13.25
N PHE A 65 3.10 -2.62 12.16
CA PHE A 65 2.49 -3.70 11.39
C PHE A 65 2.36 -4.99 12.21
N LEU A 66 3.39 -5.40 12.96
CA LEU A 66 3.29 -6.56 13.85
C LEU A 66 2.24 -6.35 14.94
N THR A 67 2.24 -5.19 15.59
CA THR A 67 1.23 -4.85 16.60
C THR A 67 -0.20 -4.90 16.03
N ASP A 68 -0.42 -4.40 14.82
CA ASP A 68 -1.72 -4.50 14.13
C ASP A 68 -2.15 -5.96 13.95
N LYS A 69 -1.23 -6.84 13.55
CA LYS A 69 -1.50 -8.26 13.26
C LYS A 69 -1.77 -9.12 14.51
N LEU A 70 -1.26 -8.70 15.68
CA LEU A 70 -1.33 -9.45 16.93
C LEU A 70 -2.56 -9.16 17.79
N VAL A 71 -3.28 -8.06 17.54
CA VAL A 71 -4.45 -7.68 18.35
C VAL A 71 -5.73 -7.76 17.52
N ASN A 72 -6.62 -8.69 17.84
CA ASN A 72 -7.91 -8.78 17.16
C ASN A 72 -8.81 -7.57 17.48
N ARG A 73 -9.37 -6.91 16.47
CA ARG A 73 -10.36 -5.83 16.67
C ARG A 73 -11.77 -6.31 17.03
N THR A 74 -12.12 -7.56 16.71
CA THR A 74 -13.48 -8.14 16.91
C THR A 74 -14.01 -8.03 18.35
N PRO A 75 -13.19 -8.25 19.40
CA PRO A 75 -13.66 -8.17 20.79
C PRO A 75 -13.90 -6.75 21.33
N THR A 76 -13.57 -5.70 20.56
CA THR A 76 -13.79 -4.31 20.98
C THR A 76 -15.29 -3.94 20.93
N GLU A 77 -15.68 -2.89 21.65
CA GLU A 77 -17.09 -2.46 21.80
C GLU A 77 -17.77 -2.17 20.46
N ASP A 78 -17.08 -1.46 19.57
CA ASP A 78 -17.52 -1.15 18.20
C ASP A 78 -17.06 -2.19 17.17
N ARG A 79 -16.39 -3.27 17.63
CA ARG A 79 -15.74 -4.31 16.81
C ARG A 79 -14.69 -3.78 15.84
N TRP A 80 -14.14 -2.59 16.08
CA TRP A 80 -13.18 -1.94 15.20
C TRP A 80 -12.00 -1.29 15.92
N THR A 81 -12.26 -0.42 16.90
CA THR A 81 -11.30 0.55 17.42
C THR A 81 -10.55 -0.01 18.62
N ARG A 82 -9.22 -0.19 18.47
CA ARG A 82 -8.34 -0.65 19.55
C ARG A 82 -7.57 0.52 20.18
N ARG A 83 -7.02 0.28 21.37
CA ARG A 83 -6.00 1.13 22.00
C ARG A 83 -4.69 0.37 22.07
N LEU A 84 -3.65 0.89 21.40
CA LEU A 84 -2.38 0.23 21.19
C LEU A 84 -1.25 1.11 21.71
N ARG A 85 -0.39 0.56 22.58
CA ARG A 85 0.87 1.21 23.01
C ARG A 85 2.05 0.51 22.38
N LEU A 86 2.93 1.27 21.76
CA LEU A 86 4.08 0.73 21.05
C LEU A 86 5.36 1.45 21.47
N SER A 87 6.34 0.68 21.95
CA SER A 87 7.69 1.17 22.23
C SER A 87 8.70 0.67 21.20
N VAL A 88 9.39 1.59 20.52
CA VAL A 88 10.35 1.27 19.44
C VAL A 88 11.70 1.95 19.70
N PRO A 89 12.85 1.26 19.55
CA PRO A 89 14.14 1.91 19.63
C PRO A 89 14.44 2.68 18.34
N VAL A 90 14.99 3.88 18.44
CA VAL A 90 15.41 4.75 17.32
C VAL A 90 16.81 5.31 17.59
N SER A 91 17.51 5.71 16.53
CA SER A 91 18.88 6.22 16.63
C SER A 91 18.99 7.48 17.49
N ASP A 92 18.03 8.40 17.38
CA ASP A 92 18.00 9.67 18.12
C ASP A 92 16.57 9.95 18.62
N PRO A 93 16.22 9.61 19.88
CA PRO A 93 14.87 9.83 20.39
C PRO A 93 14.43 11.29 20.43
N ASP A 94 15.38 12.22 20.63
CA ASP A 94 15.08 13.64 20.76
C ASP A 94 14.67 14.22 19.40
N LEU A 95 15.38 13.83 18.32
CA LEU A 95 14.99 14.15 16.95
C LEU A 95 13.57 13.69 16.61
N TRP A 96 13.16 12.52 17.12
CA TRP A 96 11.84 11.96 16.86
C TRP A 96 10.75 12.38 17.87
N ALA A 97 11.04 13.23 18.84
CA ALA A 97 10.13 13.50 19.96
C ALA A 97 8.76 14.08 19.52
N ASP A 98 8.74 15.12 18.68
CA ASP A 98 7.48 15.69 18.15
C ASP A 98 6.75 14.68 17.24
N ALA A 99 7.52 13.97 16.42
CA ALA A 99 6.99 12.92 15.54
C ALA A 99 6.29 11.80 16.33
N ALA A 100 6.89 11.33 17.42
CA ALA A 100 6.32 10.32 18.32
C ALA A 100 5.05 10.80 19.01
N ALA A 101 5.03 12.07 19.45
CA ALA A 101 3.90 12.63 20.18
C ALA A 101 2.68 12.88 19.27
N ARG A 102 2.89 13.21 17.99
CA ARG A 102 1.81 13.71 17.12
C ARG A 102 1.72 13.03 15.76
N LEU A 103 2.80 12.98 14.99
CA LEU A 103 2.75 12.60 13.58
C LEU A 103 2.55 11.09 13.38
N ILE A 104 3.29 10.26 14.13
CA ILE A 104 3.18 8.80 14.05
C ILE A 104 1.78 8.33 14.53
N PRO A 105 1.26 8.77 15.69
CA PRO A 105 -0.11 8.45 16.09
C PRO A 105 -1.17 8.85 15.06
N ALA A 106 -1.07 10.07 14.50
CA ALA A 106 -2.04 10.56 13.50
C ALA A 106 -1.99 9.75 12.19
N LEU A 107 -0.79 9.39 11.74
CA LEU A 107 -0.59 8.55 10.55
C LEU A 107 -1.18 7.15 10.77
N LEU A 108 -0.86 6.51 11.89
CA LEU A 108 -1.37 5.17 12.21
C LEU A 108 -2.88 5.17 12.42
N GLN A 109 -3.43 6.18 13.11
CA GLN A 109 -4.89 6.33 13.26
C GLN A 109 -5.59 6.50 11.91
N THR A 110 -5.02 7.28 10.98
CA THR A 110 -5.56 7.46 9.62
C THR A 110 -5.63 6.11 8.87
N LEU A 111 -4.63 5.25 9.07
CA LEU A 111 -4.54 3.96 8.40
C LEU A 111 -5.43 2.90 9.05
N THR A 112 -5.44 2.81 10.37
CA THR A 112 -5.99 1.67 11.10
C THR A 112 -7.31 1.96 11.80
N GLY A 113 -7.60 3.23 12.08
CA GLY A 113 -8.74 3.69 12.89
C GLY A 113 -8.52 3.55 14.39
N ASP A 114 -7.37 3.05 14.84
CA ASP A 114 -7.08 2.80 16.25
C ASP A 114 -6.45 4.01 16.95
N HIS A 115 -6.47 4.00 18.28
CA HIS A 115 -5.72 4.93 19.09
C HIS A 115 -4.32 4.38 19.39
N TRP A 116 -3.30 5.14 19.00
CA TRP A 116 -1.90 4.76 19.15
C TRP A 116 -1.18 5.66 20.16
N GLU A 117 -0.50 5.06 21.12
CA GLU A 117 0.44 5.73 22.03
C GLU A 117 1.86 5.24 21.70
N ILE A 118 2.74 6.14 21.27
CA ILE A 118 4.08 5.79 20.78
C ILE A 118 5.14 6.25 21.76
N THR A 119 6.08 5.38 22.10
CA THR A 119 7.25 5.70 22.93
C THR A 119 8.52 5.33 22.18
N LEU A 120 9.32 6.33 21.82
CA LEU A 120 10.60 6.10 21.16
C LEU A 120 11.73 6.18 22.18
N ARG A 121 12.69 5.25 22.09
CA ARG A 121 13.81 5.13 23.03
C ARG A 121 15.12 4.94 22.29
N ALA A 122 16.25 5.23 22.93
CA ALA A 122 17.54 5.16 22.26
C ALA A 122 17.88 3.71 21.85
N ALA A 123 18.25 3.52 20.58
CA ALA A 123 18.85 2.29 20.10
C ALA A 123 20.33 2.23 20.51
N ARG A 124 20.87 1.02 20.66
CA ARG A 124 22.32 0.85 20.80
C ARG A 124 23.03 1.21 19.49
N PRO A 125 24.22 1.82 19.54
CA PRO A 125 25.03 2.02 18.35
C PRO A 125 25.29 0.68 17.65
N SER A 126 24.96 0.59 16.36
CA SER A 126 25.33 -0.54 15.53
C SER A 126 26.54 -0.19 14.66
N HIS A 127 27.46 -1.14 14.49
CA HIS A 127 28.56 -0.98 13.55
C HIS A 127 28.01 -1.01 12.13
N ARG A 128 28.16 0.10 11.41
CA ARG A 128 27.77 0.21 10.00
C ARG A 128 29.00 -0.07 9.15
N THR A 129 28.89 -1.04 8.24
CA THR A 129 29.92 -1.28 7.23
C THR A 129 29.86 -0.21 6.14
N ASP A 130 31.03 0.21 5.67
CA ASP A 130 31.20 1.17 4.60
C ASP A 130 30.58 0.69 3.26
N PRO A 131 30.26 1.62 2.34
CA PRO A 131 29.66 1.28 1.04
C PRO A 131 30.50 0.25 0.27
N LEU A 132 29.81 -0.71 -0.36
CA LEU A 132 30.43 -1.83 -1.06
C LEU A 132 30.82 -1.53 -2.52
N TRP A 133 30.43 -0.37 -3.09
CA TRP A 133 30.58 -0.10 -4.53
C TRP A 133 30.77 1.39 -4.90
N ASP A 134 31.25 1.65 -6.12
CA ASP A 134 31.38 2.99 -6.70
C ASP A 134 30.00 3.65 -6.96
N TYR A 135 29.75 4.74 -6.24
CA TYR A 135 28.43 5.39 -6.08
C TYR A 135 27.94 6.11 -7.34
N GLU A 136 28.85 6.78 -8.06
CA GLU A 136 28.50 7.62 -9.22
C GLU A 136 27.93 6.78 -10.38
N GLN A 137 28.50 5.60 -10.62
CA GLN A 137 28.07 4.73 -11.73
C GLN A 137 26.79 3.91 -11.44
N SER A 138 26.32 3.92 -10.19
CA SER A 138 25.26 3.03 -9.71
C SER A 138 24.01 3.75 -9.21
N ARG A 139 24.01 5.09 -9.15
CA ARG A 139 22.90 5.90 -8.66
C ARG A 139 21.60 5.65 -9.44
N ALA A 140 20.53 5.37 -8.70
CA ALA A 140 19.19 5.38 -9.26
C ALA A 140 18.64 6.80 -9.34
N HIS A 141 17.79 7.04 -10.33
CA HIS A 141 17.17 8.35 -10.57
C HIS A 141 15.72 8.35 -10.12
N GLU A 142 15.07 7.19 -10.20
CA GLU A 142 13.68 6.99 -9.82
C GLU A 142 13.54 5.71 -8.99
N ALA A 143 12.61 5.72 -8.04
CA ALA A 143 12.23 4.55 -7.28
C ALA A 143 10.71 4.49 -7.19
N ALA A 144 10.15 3.29 -7.31
CA ALA A 144 8.72 3.09 -7.20
C ALA A 144 8.37 1.80 -6.48
N LEU A 145 7.24 1.80 -5.77
CA LEU A 145 6.61 0.57 -5.33
C LEU A 145 6.03 -0.18 -6.54
N PHE A 146 6.42 -1.44 -6.67
CA PHE A 146 6.01 -2.33 -7.74
C PHE A 146 5.38 -3.60 -7.15
N SER A 147 4.06 -3.62 -7.05
CA SER A 147 3.33 -4.75 -6.46
C SER A 147 3.10 -5.90 -7.45
N GLY A 148 3.27 -5.67 -8.76
CA GLY A 148 2.79 -6.54 -9.83
C GLY A 148 1.28 -6.41 -10.10
N GLY A 149 0.62 -5.44 -9.44
CA GLY A 149 -0.77 -5.09 -9.72
C GLY A 149 -0.90 -4.14 -10.91
N LEU A 150 -2.14 -4.01 -11.43
CA LEU A 150 -2.43 -3.26 -12.66
C LEU A 150 -1.86 -1.82 -12.65
N ASP A 151 -1.97 -1.09 -11.55
CA ASP A 151 -1.61 0.33 -11.47
C ASP A 151 -0.09 0.53 -11.45
N SER A 152 0.60 -0.29 -10.64
CA SER A 152 2.06 -0.25 -10.59
C SER A 152 2.68 -0.77 -11.89
N LEU A 153 2.08 -1.78 -12.53
CA LEU A 153 2.44 -2.21 -13.89
C LEU A 153 2.25 -1.08 -14.90
N SER A 154 1.08 -0.46 -14.91
CA SER A 154 0.73 0.60 -15.88
C SER A 154 1.63 1.82 -15.76
N TRP A 155 1.96 2.23 -14.54
CA TRP A 155 2.90 3.32 -14.32
C TRP A 155 4.33 2.92 -14.71
N ALA A 156 4.77 1.71 -14.32
CA ALA A 156 6.10 1.23 -14.66
C ALA A 156 6.29 1.09 -16.18
N ALA A 157 5.27 0.64 -16.91
CA ALA A 157 5.28 0.58 -18.37
C ALA A 157 5.48 1.94 -19.02
N GLN A 158 4.77 2.98 -18.56
CA GLN A 158 4.95 4.36 -19.02
C GLN A 158 6.37 4.88 -18.74
N ARG A 159 6.96 4.55 -17.58
CA ARG A 159 8.34 4.95 -17.28
C ARG A 159 9.38 4.10 -18.01
N ALA A 160 9.04 2.86 -18.35
CA ALA A 160 9.90 1.96 -19.10
C ALA A 160 9.93 2.29 -20.59
N SER A 161 8.86 2.83 -21.17
CA SER A 161 8.82 3.21 -22.59
C SER A 161 9.58 4.51 -22.89
N VAL A 162 9.91 5.31 -21.88
CA VAL A 162 10.71 6.53 -22.03
C VAL A 162 12.19 6.21 -21.81
N GLY A 163 12.96 6.20 -22.91
CA GLY A 163 14.42 6.05 -22.89
C GLY A 163 15.13 7.20 -22.17
N ASP A 164 16.40 6.98 -21.80
CA ASP A 164 17.35 7.99 -21.32
C ASP A 164 16.94 8.80 -20.07
N ASN A 165 16.33 8.14 -19.07
CA ASN A 165 15.99 8.75 -17.76
C ASN A 165 16.84 8.20 -16.58
N GLY A 166 17.94 7.48 -16.86
CA GLY A 166 18.73 6.77 -15.85
C GLY A 166 18.13 5.43 -15.38
N ARG A 167 18.50 4.99 -14.17
CA ARG A 167 18.07 3.71 -13.58
C ARG A 167 16.79 3.87 -12.73
N LEU A 168 15.81 2.99 -12.93
CA LEU A 168 14.56 2.89 -12.17
C LEU A 168 14.59 1.70 -11.20
N LEU A 169 14.45 1.97 -9.90
CA LEU A 169 14.27 0.94 -8.89
C LEU A 169 12.79 0.52 -8.81
N LEU A 170 12.52 -0.77 -8.97
CA LEU A 170 11.19 -1.35 -8.76
C LEU A 170 11.21 -2.14 -7.45
N VAL A 171 10.68 -1.54 -6.38
CA VAL A 171 10.65 -2.11 -5.04
C VAL A 171 9.43 -3.02 -4.90
N THR A 172 9.69 -4.31 -4.79
CA THR A 172 8.66 -5.37 -4.79
C THR A 172 8.64 -6.08 -3.45
N PHE A 173 7.46 -6.38 -2.93
CA PHE A 173 7.30 -7.24 -1.75
C PHE A 173 6.93 -8.63 -2.21
N ILE A 174 7.75 -9.61 -1.85
CA ILE A 174 7.49 -11.01 -2.18
C ILE A 174 6.32 -11.49 -1.32
N GLU A 175 5.20 -11.79 -1.96
CA GLU A 175 4.07 -12.46 -1.33
C GLU A 175 4.00 -13.90 -1.82
N LYS A 176 3.93 -14.85 -0.88
CA LYS A 176 3.79 -16.27 -1.20
C LYS A 176 2.56 -16.51 -2.09
N ASN A 177 2.73 -17.29 -3.14
CA ASN A 177 1.75 -17.63 -4.18
C ASN A 177 1.45 -16.52 -5.20
N LEU A 178 2.13 -15.37 -5.14
CA LEU A 178 2.00 -14.29 -6.12
C LEU A 178 3.25 -14.11 -6.99
N GLU A 179 4.28 -14.94 -6.80
CA GLU A 179 5.59 -14.78 -7.43
C GLU A 179 5.50 -14.84 -8.97
N SER A 180 4.67 -15.73 -9.51
CA SER A 180 4.47 -15.87 -10.97
C SER A 180 3.81 -14.65 -11.59
N VAL A 181 2.83 -14.05 -10.90
CA VAL A 181 2.15 -12.82 -11.35
C VAL A 181 3.10 -11.64 -11.31
N GLN A 182 3.88 -11.50 -10.22
CA GLN A 182 4.87 -10.45 -10.09
C GLN A 182 5.97 -10.57 -11.15
N SER A 183 6.45 -11.79 -11.42
CA SER A 183 7.44 -12.05 -12.46
C SER A 183 6.90 -11.71 -13.84
N SER A 184 5.69 -12.16 -14.17
CA SER A 184 5.05 -11.86 -15.47
C SER A 184 4.84 -10.36 -15.68
N ALA A 185 4.44 -9.62 -14.64
CA ALA A 185 4.31 -8.17 -14.71
C ALA A 185 5.68 -7.50 -14.89
N TYR A 186 6.72 -7.96 -14.19
CA TYR A 186 8.07 -7.45 -14.36
C TYR A 186 8.61 -7.70 -15.77
N ASP A 187 8.42 -8.90 -16.32
CA ASP A 187 8.90 -9.28 -17.66
C ASP A 187 8.27 -8.41 -18.75
N ALA A 188 6.99 -8.05 -18.62
CA ALA A 188 6.32 -7.14 -19.54
C ALA A 188 6.94 -5.73 -19.53
N VAL A 189 7.23 -5.18 -18.34
CA VAL A 189 7.91 -3.88 -18.20
C VAL A 189 9.36 -3.95 -18.69
N HIS A 190 10.06 -5.05 -18.38
CA HIS A 190 11.43 -5.26 -18.77
C HIS A 190 11.60 -5.36 -20.28
N THR A 191 10.62 -5.94 -20.99
CA THR A 191 10.59 -5.96 -22.45
C THR A 191 10.55 -4.53 -23.02
N LEU A 192 9.63 -3.69 -22.54
CA LEU A 192 9.56 -2.28 -22.94
C LEU A 192 10.84 -1.51 -22.61
N ALA A 193 11.41 -1.76 -21.43
CA ALA A 193 12.64 -1.10 -21.01
C ALA A 193 13.85 -1.48 -21.89
N ARG A 194 13.91 -2.73 -22.37
CA ARG A 194 14.95 -3.15 -23.33
C ARG A 194 14.83 -2.44 -24.67
N GLU A 195 13.60 -2.22 -25.13
CA GLU A 195 13.32 -1.54 -26.40
C GLU A 195 13.66 -0.04 -26.33
N SER A 196 13.40 0.60 -25.19
CA SER A 196 13.69 2.02 -24.96
C SER A 196 15.12 2.32 -24.49
N GLY A 197 15.89 1.30 -24.09
CA GLY A 197 17.19 1.45 -23.45
C GLY A 197 17.14 1.88 -21.98
N ARG A 198 15.97 1.79 -21.32
CA ARG A 198 15.80 2.09 -19.90
C ARG A 198 16.42 0.99 -19.01
N HIS A 199 17.16 1.39 -17.98
CA HIS A 199 17.68 0.45 -16.99
C HIS A 199 16.70 0.23 -15.84
N LEU A 200 16.22 -1.00 -15.68
CA LEU A 200 15.41 -1.42 -14.52
C LEU A 200 16.28 -2.16 -13.50
N HIS A 201 16.00 -1.95 -12.21
CA HIS A 201 16.61 -2.71 -11.14
C HIS A 201 15.54 -3.18 -10.15
N PRO A 202 15.25 -4.49 -10.07
CA PRO A 202 14.29 -5.03 -9.12
C PRO A 202 14.88 -5.04 -7.72
N VAL A 203 14.09 -4.62 -6.74
CA VAL A 203 14.45 -4.58 -5.32
C VAL A 203 13.43 -5.45 -4.56
N PRO A 204 13.64 -6.78 -4.52
CA PRO A 204 12.73 -7.69 -3.81
C PRO A 204 12.96 -7.61 -2.30
N LEU A 205 11.86 -7.48 -1.54
CA LEU A 205 11.84 -7.39 -0.08
C LEU A 205 10.93 -8.45 0.53
N GLY A 206 11.37 -9.05 1.63
CA GLY A 206 10.57 -9.95 2.46
C GLY A 206 10.10 -9.24 3.73
N GLN A 207 8.81 -9.32 4.05
CA GLN A 207 8.22 -8.72 5.26
C GLN A 207 7.02 -9.53 5.78
N THR A 208 7.00 -10.84 5.55
CA THR A 208 5.90 -11.72 5.96
C THR A 208 6.00 -11.98 7.45
N PRO A 209 4.98 -11.68 8.28
CA PRO A 209 4.99 -12.05 9.69
C PRO A 209 5.10 -13.56 9.86
N GLY A 210 6.10 -14.00 10.61
CA GLY A 210 6.23 -15.34 11.16
C GLY A 210 5.48 -15.35 12.49
N GLY A 211 4.23 -15.80 12.50
CA GLY A 211 3.56 -16.03 13.79
C GLY A 211 4.38 -17.01 14.61
N SER A 212 4.55 -16.78 15.91
CA SER A 212 5.23 -17.71 16.83
C SER A 212 4.57 -19.11 16.88
N ASP A 213 3.38 -19.22 16.32
CA ASP A 213 2.55 -20.41 16.10
C ASP A 213 1.83 -20.39 14.73
N GLY A 214 2.16 -19.44 13.85
CA GLY A 214 1.44 -19.21 12.59
C GLY A 214 0.07 -18.51 12.71
N SER A 215 -0.36 -18.07 13.90
CA SER A 215 -1.64 -17.38 14.07
C SER A 215 -1.48 -15.84 14.02
N THR A 216 -1.87 -15.23 12.90
CA THR A 216 -2.22 -13.79 12.92
C THR A 216 -3.68 -13.68 13.33
N VAL A 217 -3.97 -13.03 14.46
CA VAL A 217 -5.35 -12.95 14.97
C VAL A 217 -6.14 -11.88 14.23
N GLU A 218 -5.51 -10.77 13.87
CA GLU A 218 -6.13 -9.71 13.07
C GLU A 218 -6.06 -10.04 11.57
N GLN A 219 -7.22 -10.09 10.92
CA GLN A 219 -7.34 -10.48 9.51
C GLN A 219 -7.13 -9.31 8.55
N SER A 220 -7.39 -8.07 9.00
CA SER A 220 -6.99 -6.89 8.25
C SER A 220 -5.47 -6.68 8.33
N SER A 221 -4.96 -5.79 7.49
CA SER A 221 -3.53 -5.47 7.39
C SER A 221 -3.38 -3.99 7.06
N ARG A 222 -3.99 -3.16 7.91
CA ARG A 222 -4.26 -1.74 7.63
C ARG A 222 -2.99 -0.89 7.47
N PRO A 223 -1.94 -1.05 8.29
CA PRO A 223 -0.68 -0.32 8.11
C PRO A 223 0.29 -0.98 7.13
N ARG A 224 -0.12 -2.06 6.41
CA ARG A 224 0.76 -2.75 5.45
C ARG A 224 1.31 -1.83 4.36
N GLY A 225 0.50 -0.89 3.89
CA GLY A 225 0.96 0.12 2.93
C GLY A 225 2.06 1.04 3.48
N LEU A 226 2.02 1.37 4.77
CA LEU A 226 3.08 2.15 5.44
C LEU A 226 4.37 1.35 5.53
N LEU A 227 4.30 0.06 5.87
CA LEU A 227 5.45 -0.83 5.84
C LEU A 227 6.11 -0.85 4.45
N TYR A 228 5.30 -0.96 3.40
CA TYR A 228 5.81 -0.97 2.03
C TYR A 228 6.45 0.37 1.65
N ALA A 229 5.78 1.47 1.94
CA ALA A 229 6.30 2.82 1.70
C ALA A 229 7.62 3.05 2.45
N ALA A 230 7.70 2.69 3.73
CA ALA A 230 8.89 2.87 4.56
C ALA A 230 10.11 2.11 4.01
N ALA A 231 9.92 0.87 3.54
CA ALA A 231 11.03 0.12 2.97
C ALA A 231 11.46 0.68 1.60
N ALA A 232 10.53 1.14 0.77
CA ALA A 232 10.86 1.82 -0.48
C ALA A 232 11.57 3.17 -0.25
N ILE A 233 11.14 3.93 0.75
CA ILE A 233 11.81 5.17 1.19
C ILE A 233 13.24 4.88 1.64
N ARG A 234 13.44 3.84 2.45
CA ARG A 234 14.77 3.40 2.86
C ARG A 234 15.63 3.00 1.67
N ALA A 235 15.07 2.26 0.71
CA ALA A 235 15.78 1.89 -0.50
C ALA A 235 16.19 3.11 -1.32
N ALA A 236 15.26 4.05 -1.55
CA ALA A 236 15.52 5.31 -2.25
C ALA A 236 16.60 6.15 -1.56
N ALA A 237 16.51 6.33 -0.24
CA ALA A 237 17.47 7.09 0.55
C ALA A 237 18.89 6.51 0.45
N ALA A 238 19.01 5.19 0.42
CA ALA A 238 20.28 4.50 0.23
C ALA A 238 20.78 4.48 -1.22
N ASN A 239 19.93 4.84 -2.18
CA ASN A 239 20.28 4.91 -3.60
C ASN A 239 20.42 6.36 -4.10
N GLY A 240 20.32 7.36 -3.21
CA GLY A 240 20.40 8.78 -3.59
C GLY A 240 19.19 9.29 -4.37
N VAL A 241 18.06 8.60 -4.28
CA VAL A 241 16.78 8.98 -4.88
C VAL A 241 15.98 9.80 -3.87
N THR A 242 15.49 10.97 -4.28
CA THR A 242 14.75 11.91 -3.42
C THR A 242 13.24 11.73 -3.46
N THR A 243 12.72 10.94 -4.41
CA THR A 243 11.28 10.71 -4.56
C THR A 243 10.97 9.23 -4.78
N VAL A 244 10.06 8.68 -3.96
CA VAL A 244 9.49 7.35 -4.14
C VAL A 244 8.08 7.48 -4.68
N GLN A 245 7.84 6.83 -5.81
CA GLN A 245 6.54 6.78 -6.45
C GLN A 245 5.73 5.60 -5.89
N ILE A 246 4.47 5.84 -5.54
CA ILE A 246 3.54 4.84 -5.01
C ILE A 246 2.28 4.85 -5.87
N PRO A 247 2.31 4.17 -7.04
CA PRO A 247 1.26 4.28 -8.04
C PRO A 247 -0.05 3.63 -7.59
N GLU A 248 -1.13 4.41 -7.54
CA GLU A 248 -2.52 3.95 -7.34
C GLU A 248 -3.48 4.98 -7.95
N ASN A 249 -4.42 4.54 -8.77
CA ASN A 249 -5.45 5.40 -9.34
C ASN A 249 -6.19 6.26 -8.30
N GLY A 250 -6.69 7.42 -8.72
CA GLY A 250 -7.39 8.37 -7.87
C GLY A 250 -8.64 7.79 -7.17
N GLN A 251 -9.37 6.87 -7.82
CA GLN A 251 -10.56 6.25 -7.23
C GLN A 251 -10.20 5.41 -5.99
N LEU A 252 -9.14 4.60 -6.05
CA LEU A 252 -8.69 3.77 -4.93
C LEU A 252 -7.77 4.52 -3.96
N ALA A 253 -7.06 5.56 -4.41
CA ALA A 253 -6.28 6.42 -3.53
C ALA A 253 -7.19 7.21 -2.57
N LEU A 254 -8.28 7.79 -3.07
CA LEU A 254 -9.31 8.39 -2.22
C LEU A 254 -10.13 7.33 -1.50
N ASN A 255 -10.55 6.28 -2.21
CA ASN A 255 -11.39 5.20 -1.70
C ASN A 255 -12.69 5.70 -1.04
N PRO A 256 -13.56 6.41 -1.79
CA PRO A 256 -14.73 7.05 -1.21
C PRO A 256 -15.68 6.00 -0.58
N PRO A 257 -16.33 6.33 0.56
CA PRO A 257 -17.24 5.41 1.20
C PRO A 257 -18.49 5.23 0.33
N LEU A 258 -18.64 4.05 -0.26
CA LEU A 258 -19.82 3.74 -1.09
C LEU A 258 -21.12 3.74 -0.27
N THR A 259 -21.00 3.42 1.03
CA THR A 259 -22.07 3.45 2.02
C THR A 259 -21.50 3.98 3.33
N SER A 260 -22.36 4.43 4.25
CA SER A 260 -21.95 4.86 5.60
C SER A 260 -21.24 3.76 6.40
N ALA A 261 -21.49 2.48 6.06
CA ALA A 261 -20.82 1.33 6.65
C ALA A 261 -19.39 1.10 6.14
N ARG A 262 -18.83 2.00 5.30
CA ARG A 262 -17.49 1.88 4.71
C ARG A 262 -16.57 3.07 4.98
N SER A 263 -16.96 3.94 5.91
CA SER A 263 -16.21 5.15 6.26
C SER A 263 -14.86 4.85 6.92
N SER A 264 -13.94 5.80 6.81
CA SER A 264 -12.64 5.79 7.48
C SER A 264 -11.82 4.52 7.18
N ALA A 265 -11.18 3.95 8.20
CA ALA A 265 -10.29 2.79 8.12
C ALA A 265 -10.98 1.47 7.72
N LEU A 266 -12.31 1.45 7.55
CA LEU A 266 -13.02 0.32 6.96
C LEU A 266 -12.61 0.10 5.49
N SER A 267 -12.07 1.14 4.84
CA SER A 267 -11.46 1.08 3.52
C SER A 267 -9.94 1.40 3.59
N THR A 268 -9.14 0.84 2.68
CA THR A 268 -7.68 1.06 2.64
C THR A 268 -7.35 2.52 2.28
N ARG A 269 -6.40 3.14 3.01
CA ARG A 269 -5.96 4.55 2.82
C ARG A 269 -4.45 4.71 2.68
N SER A 270 -3.75 3.67 2.21
CA SER A 270 -2.28 3.63 2.15
C SER A 270 -1.64 4.80 1.39
N VAL A 271 -2.33 5.28 0.37
CA VAL A 271 -1.88 6.38 -0.52
C VAL A 271 -2.90 7.50 -0.62
N HIS A 272 -3.79 7.58 0.37
CA HIS A 272 -4.69 8.72 0.50
C HIS A 272 -3.86 10.01 0.63
N PRO A 273 -4.29 11.15 0.07
CA PRO A 273 -3.53 12.40 0.13
C PRO A 273 -3.13 12.80 1.55
N ARG A 274 -4.05 12.59 2.51
CA ARG A 274 -3.78 12.79 3.94
C ARG A 274 -2.65 11.92 4.46
N THR A 275 -2.65 10.64 4.09
CA THR A 275 -1.63 9.66 4.50
C THR A 275 -0.26 10.07 3.97
N LEU A 276 -0.15 10.36 2.67
CA LEU A 276 1.12 10.80 2.08
C LEU A 276 1.59 12.13 2.65
N HIS A 277 0.68 13.08 2.92
CA HIS A 277 1.03 14.32 3.58
C HIS A 277 1.58 14.11 5.00
N LEU A 278 0.93 13.26 5.80
CA LEU A 278 1.40 12.93 7.16
C LEU A 278 2.76 12.21 7.11
N LEU A 279 2.92 11.25 6.20
CA LEU A 279 4.18 10.52 5.99
C LEU A 279 5.32 11.48 5.58
N ASN A 280 5.08 12.35 4.60
CA ASN A 280 6.10 13.31 4.15
C ASN A 280 6.41 14.38 5.21
N THR A 281 5.44 14.75 6.04
CA THR A 281 5.66 15.67 7.17
C THR A 281 6.50 14.98 8.25
N LEU A 282 6.23 13.70 8.52
CA LEU A 282 7.03 12.86 9.42
C LEU A 282 8.48 12.72 8.94
N ILE A 283 8.69 12.48 7.65
CA ILE A 283 10.05 12.36 7.09
C ILE A 283 10.80 13.69 7.23
N ARG A 284 10.17 14.82 6.89
CA ARG A 284 10.81 16.14 7.04
C ARG A 284 11.08 16.54 8.48
N SER A 285 10.26 16.13 9.45
CA SER A 285 10.49 16.47 10.87
C SER A 285 11.72 15.80 11.47
N VAL A 286 12.29 14.81 10.78
CA VAL A 286 13.51 14.09 11.21
C VAL A 286 14.64 14.28 10.19
N ASP A 287 14.63 15.41 9.48
CA ASP A 287 15.60 15.80 8.46
C ASP A 287 15.76 14.81 7.29
N GLY A 288 14.73 14.00 7.06
CA GLY A 288 14.68 13.07 5.95
C GLY A 288 14.48 13.77 4.60
N THR A 289 15.13 13.23 3.57
CA THR A 289 15.24 13.88 2.25
C THR A 289 14.39 13.22 1.17
N VAL A 290 13.62 12.18 1.50
CA VAL A 290 12.82 11.42 0.53
C VAL A 290 11.35 11.81 0.63
N THR A 291 10.71 12.07 -0.50
CA THR A 291 9.26 12.34 -0.58
C THR A 291 8.55 11.13 -1.19
N ALA A 292 7.45 10.69 -0.58
CA ALA A 292 6.56 9.68 -1.14
C ALA A 292 5.41 10.37 -1.91
N GLU A 293 5.23 10.00 -3.18
CA GLU A 293 4.22 10.60 -4.07
C GLU A 293 3.37 9.53 -4.73
N ASN A 294 2.10 9.83 -4.98
CA ASN A 294 1.27 8.99 -5.84
C ASN A 294 1.15 9.66 -7.22
N PRO A 295 1.86 9.17 -8.24
CA PRO A 295 1.86 9.79 -9.56
C PRO A 295 0.53 9.64 -10.30
N LEU A 296 -0.34 8.72 -9.85
CA LEU A 296 -1.60 8.38 -10.50
C LEU A 296 -2.82 8.98 -9.77
N ALA A 297 -2.59 9.82 -8.76
CA ALA A 297 -3.61 10.40 -7.88
C ALA A 297 -4.77 11.10 -8.62
N ARG A 298 -4.50 11.66 -9.81
CA ARG A 298 -5.46 12.44 -10.61
C ARG A 298 -6.04 11.68 -11.79
N LEU A 299 -5.68 10.41 -11.93
CA LEU A 299 -6.07 9.58 -13.05
C LEU A 299 -7.04 8.51 -12.59
N THR A 300 -8.02 8.22 -13.44
CA THR A 300 -8.91 7.07 -13.26
C THR A 300 -8.19 5.78 -13.66
N LYS A 301 -8.76 4.63 -13.30
CA LYS A 301 -8.27 3.33 -13.75
C LYS A 301 -8.24 3.25 -15.28
N GLY A 302 -9.27 3.76 -15.96
CA GLY A 302 -9.32 3.81 -17.43
C GLY A 302 -8.21 4.67 -18.03
N ASP A 303 -7.96 5.87 -17.48
CA ASP A 303 -6.84 6.72 -17.91
C ASP A 303 -5.50 5.98 -17.84
N ILE A 304 -5.28 5.29 -16.71
CA ILE A 304 -4.03 4.57 -16.42
C ILE A 304 -3.86 3.35 -17.32
N CYS A 305 -4.92 2.57 -17.53
CA CYS A 305 -4.93 1.46 -18.47
C CYS A 305 -4.63 1.95 -19.90
N ARG A 306 -5.27 3.04 -20.33
CA ARG A 306 -5.07 3.61 -21.66
C ARG A 306 -3.63 4.08 -21.85
N ALA A 307 -3.09 4.84 -20.89
CA ALA A 307 -1.70 5.28 -20.93
C ALA A 307 -0.70 4.10 -20.98
N ALA A 308 -1.00 2.98 -20.32
CA ALA A 308 -0.18 1.78 -20.41
C ALA A 308 -0.23 1.13 -21.80
N LEU A 309 -1.42 1.01 -22.40
CA LEU A 309 -1.59 0.52 -23.77
C LEU A 309 -0.86 1.42 -24.78
N ASP A 310 -1.01 2.74 -24.64
CA ASP A 310 -0.33 3.74 -25.48
C ASP A 310 1.20 3.69 -25.34
N SER A 311 1.71 3.17 -24.22
CA SER A 311 3.14 2.93 -23.97
C SER A 311 3.68 1.66 -24.64
N GLY A 312 2.84 0.93 -25.38
CA GLY A 312 3.20 -0.34 -26.03
C GLY A 312 3.00 -1.58 -25.14
N LEU A 313 2.46 -1.43 -23.92
CA LEU A 313 2.18 -2.57 -23.07
C LEU A 313 1.03 -3.40 -23.67
N PRO A 314 1.20 -4.72 -23.89
CA PRO A 314 0.13 -5.54 -24.42
C PRO A 314 -1.03 -5.65 -23.42
N ARG A 315 -2.26 -5.61 -23.94
CA ARG A 315 -3.50 -5.76 -23.13
C ARG A 315 -3.45 -6.98 -22.21
N THR A 316 -2.94 -8.10 -22.72
CA THR A 316 -2.81 -9.35 -21.95
C THR A 316 -1.93 -9.20 -20.71
N ALA A 317 -0.93 -8.31 -20.72
CA ALA A 317 -0.14 -8.03 -19.53
C ALA A 317 -0.98 -7.34 -18.45
N LEU A 318 -1.85 -6.39 -18.82
CA LEU A 318 -2.81 -5.77 -17.89
C LEU A 318 -3.78 -6.83 -17.33
N GLU A 319 -4.32 -7.69 -18.19
CA GLU A 319 -5.30 -8.74 -17.84
C GLU A 319 -4.73 -9.81 -16.91
N ASN A 320 -3.42 -10.09 -16.99
CA ASN A 320 -2.74 -11.07 -16.14
C ASN A 320 -2.31 -10.53 -14.75
N THR A 321 -2.56 -9.26 -14.45
CA THR A 321 -2.27 -8.69 -13.11
C THR A 321 -3.36 -8.96 -12.09
N LEU A 322 -3.02 -8.76 -10.81
CA LEU A 322 -3.96 -8.85 -9.69
C LEU A 322 -4.27 -7.48 -9.10
N SER A 323 -5.55 -7.20 -8.89
CA SER A 323 -6.03 -5.99 -8.20
C SER A 323 -6.89 -6.32 -6.97
N CYS A 324 -7.20 -7.59 -6.75
CA CYS A 324 -8.10 -8.04 -5.69
C CYS A 324 -7.59 -7.63 -4.29
N GLY A 325 -8.46 -7.01 -3.49
CA GLY A 325 -8.12 -6.59 -2.12
C GLY A 325 -8.20 -7.68 -1.05
N ALA A 326 -8.60 -8.91 -1.41
CA ALA A 326 -8.61 -10.04 -0.48
C ALA A 326 -7.19 -10.60 -0.27
N SER A 327 -6.96 -11.26 0.87
CA SER A 327 -5.69 -11.94 1.13
C SER A 327 -5.54 -13.20 0.25
N PRO A 328 -4.37 -13.42 -0.38
CA PRO A 328 -4.10 -14.59 -1.22
C PRO A 328 -4.03 -15.92 -0.45
N LEU A 329 -4.02 -15.88 0.88
CA LEU A 329 -4.00 -17.07 1.77
C LEU A 329 -5.27 -17.93 1.70
N ARG A 330 -6.23 -17.62 0.82
CA ARG A 330 -7.54 -18.29 0.75
C ARG A 330 -7.57 -19.55 -0.11
N LEU A 331 -6.52 -19.92 -0.82
CA LEU A 331 -6.60 -20.96 -1.85
C LEU A 331 -5.58 -22.08 -1.62
N ASN A 332 -6.10 -23.25 -1.21
CA ASN A 332 -5.40 -24.52 -1.11
C ASN A 332 -4.85 -24.95 -2.49
N GLY A 333 -3.65 -24.50 -2.86
CA GLY A 333 -2.92 -24.98 -4.04
C GLY A 333 -3.48 -24.55 -5.41
N ARG A 334 -4.36 -23.54 -5.47
CA ARG A 334 -4.82 -22.95 -6.73
C ARG A 334 -4.16 -21.59 -6.98
N PRO A 335 -3.87 -21.22 -8.24
CA PRO A 335 -3.40 -19.88 -8.57
C PRO A 335 -4.38 -18.83 -8.04
N TYR A 336 -3.85 -17.80 -7.38
CA TYR A 336 -4.69 -16.70 -6.92
C TYR A 336 -5.13 -15.87 -8.12
N ILE A 337 -6.44 -15.75 -8.33
CA ILE A 337 -7.06 -14.98 -9.40
C ILE A 337 -7.94 -13.85 -8.83
N ASN A 338 -8.33 -12.91 -9.67
CA ASN A 338 -9.19 -11.80 -9.24
C ASN A 338 -10.59 -12.32 -8.85
N CYS A 339 -11.12 -11.97 -7.67
CA CYS A 339 -12.42 -12.48 -7.21
C CYS A 339 -13.62 -11.97 -8.04
N GLY A 340 -13.42 -10.87 -8.76
CA GLY A 340 -14.37 -10.27 -9.70
C GLY A 340 -15.50 -9.46 -9.08
N THR A 341 -15.64 -9.46 -7.75
CA THR A 341 -16.77 -8.80 -7.06
C THR A 341 -16.39 -7.81 -5.97
N CYS A 342 -15.13 -7.79 -5.51
CA CYS A 342 -14.67 -6.77 -4.57
C CYS A 342 -14.53 -5.40 -5.25
N PHE A 343 -14.58 -4.31 -4.47
CA PHE A 343 -14.52 -2.96 -5.02
C PHE A 343 -13.30 -2.70 -5.93
N PRO A 344 -12.05 -3.07 -5.56
CA PRO A 344 -10.91 -2.99 -6.48
C PRO A 344 -11.08 -3.76 -7.80
N CYS A 345 -11.72 -4.95 -7.77
CA CYS A 345 -12.02 -5.70 -9.00
C CYS A 345 -13.08 -4.98 -9.86
N LEU A 346 -14.06 -4.30 -9.26
CA LEU A 346 -15.05 -3.52 -10.01
C LEU A 346 -14.42 -2.31 -10.68
N ILE A 347 -13.54 -1.59 -9.97
CA ILE A 347 -12.76 -0.47 -10.55
C ILE A 347 -11.84 -0.97 -11.67
N ARG A 348 -11.21 -2.14 -11.48
CA ARG A 348 -10.41 -2.79 -12.53
C ARG A 348 -11.24 -3.05 -13.79
N ARG A 349 -12.38 -3.71 -13.65
CA ARG A 349 -13.30 -4.03 -14.77
C ARG A 349 -13.72 -2.77 -15.51
N SER A 350 -14.14 -1.74 -14.78
CA SER A 350 -14.55 -0.47 -15.39
C SER A 350 -13.40 0.23 -16.11
N GLY A 351 -12.18 0.19 -15.55
CA GLY A 351 -11.01 0.78 -16.19
C GLY A 351 -10.57 0.04 -17.46
N LEU A 352 -10.53 -1.29 -17.44
CA LEU A 352 -10.20 -2.09 -18.63
C LEU A 352 -11.26 -1.94 -19.73
N LEU A 353 -12.54 -1.99 -19.36
CA LEU A 353 -13.65 -1.74 -20.29
C LEU A 353 -13.56 -0.33 -20.92
N SER A 354 -13.29 0.70 -20.11
CA SER A 354 -13.14 2.06 -20.62
C SER A 354 -11.92 2.21 -21.54
N ALA A 355 -10.78 1.61 -21.19
CA ALA A 355 -9.54 1.76 -21.94
C ALA A 355 -9.50 0.95 -23.24
N ALA A 356 -9.97 -0.30 -23.20
CA ALA A 356 -9.82 -1.28 -24.28
C ALA A 356 -11.15 -1.70 -24.93
N GLY A 357 -12.29 -1.28 -24.39
CA GLY A 357 -13.62 -1.71 -24.85
C GLY A 357 -13.99 -3.14 -24.41
N VAL A 358 -13.09 -3.84 -23.73
CA VAL A 358 -13.25 -5.24 -23.30
C VAL A 358 -12.36 -5.53 -22.08
N ASP A 359 -12.73 -6.55 -21.31
CA ASP A 359 -11.95 -7.08 -20.19
C ASP A 359 -11.99 -8.62 -20.21
N ASP A 360 -10.94 -9.24 -20.76
CA ASP A 360 -10.80 -10.70 -20.83
C ASP A 360 -10.08 -11.29 -19.60
N THR A 361 -9.94 -10.51 -18.52
CA THR A 361 -9.35 -11.00 -17.27
C THR A 361 -10.14 -12.21 -16.76
N SER A 362 -9.43 -13.28 -16.37
CA SER A 362 -10.06 -14.40 -15.67
C SER A 362 -10.43 -14.02 -14.24
N TYR A 363 -11.74 -14.03 -13.94
CA TYR A 363 -12.29 -13.76 -12.62
C TYR A 363 -12.94 -15.00 -12.04
N GLU A 364 -12.93 -15.14 -10.72
CA GLU A 364 -13.67 -16.23 -10.05
C GLU A 364 -15.17 -16.21 -10.35
N THR A 365 -15.75 -15.00 -10.43
CA THR A 365 -17.16 -14.79 -10.78
C THR A 365 -17.42 -13.33 -11.18
N ALA A 366 -18.65 -13.04 -11.55
CA ALA A 366 -19.15 -11.69 -11.77
C ALA A 366 -20.41 -11.43 -10.94
N PRO A 367 -20.60 -10.21 -10.40
CA PRO A 367 -21.69 -9.94 -9.47
C PRO A 367 -23.09 -9.89 -10.13
N TRP A 368 -23.16 -9.78 -11.45
CA TRP A 368 -24.41 -9.79 -12.23
C TRP A 368 -24.82 -11.19 -12.70
N LEU A 369 -24.04 -12.24 -12.43
CA LEU A 369 -24.42 -13.60 -12.79
C LEU A 369 -25.54 -14.14 -11.86
N PRO A 370 -26.55 -14.84 -12.41
CA PRO A 370 -27.57 -15.53 -11.62
C PRO A 370 -26.95 -16.48 -10.59
N GLY A 371 -27.52 -16.53 -9.39
CA GLY A 371 -27.05 -17.41 -8.30
C GLY A 371 -25.84 -16.89 -7.51
N THR A 372 -25.28 -15.73 -7.86
CA THR A 372 -24.20 -15.11 -7.06
C THR A 372 -24.71 -14.70 -5.68
N SER A 373 -24.04 -15.14 -4.62
CA SER A 373 -24.52 -14.94 -3.25
C SER A 373 -24.62 -13.46 -2.84
N ALA A 374 -25.46 -13.17 -1.84
CA ALA A 374 -25.64 -11.82 -1.33
C ALA A 374 -24.33 -11.18 -0.83
N LYS A 375 -23.47 -11.98 -0.17
CA LYS A 375 -22.15 -11.53 0.28
C LYS A 375 -21.23 -11.17 -0.88
N ARG A 376 -21.25 -11.94 -1.97
CA ARG A 376 -20.42 -11.65 -3.15
C ARG A 376 -20.93 -10.45 -3.95
N THR A 377 -22.22 -10.12 -3.87
CA THR A 377 -22.82 -8.97 -4.57
C THR A 377 -22.91 -7.69 -3.73
N GLU A 378 -22.45 -7.70 -2.48
CA GLU A 378 -22.53 -6.56 -1.56
C GLU A 378 -21.90 -5.28 -2.14
N HIS A 379 -20.65 -5.37 -2.60
CA HIS A 379 -19.95 -4.23 -3.19
C HIS A 379 -20.60 -3.74 -4.49
N TRP A 380 -21.17 -4.64 -5.28
CA TRP A 380 -21.88 -4.28 -6.50
C TRP A 380 -23.13 -3.44 -6.20
N ARG A 381 -23.96 -3.88 -5.26
CA ARG A 381 -25.14 -3.11 -4.81
C ARG A 381 -24.73 -1.78 -4.20
N ALA A 382 -23.65 -1.76 -3.42
CA ALA A 382 -23.11 -0.53 -2.86
C ALA A 382 -22.64 0.46 -3.95
N VAL A 383 -21.99 -0.03 -5.01
CA VAL A 383 -21.63 0.78 -6.18
C VAL A 383 -22.89 1.33 -6.85
N GLN A 384 -23.89 0.51 -7.15
CA GLN A 384 -25.12 0.96 -7.81
C GLN A 384 -25.84 2.04 -6.98
N GLN A 385 -25.98 1.84 -5.67
CA GLN A 385 -26.56 2.83 -4.77
C GLN A 385 -25.74 4.12 -4.72
N TRP A 386 -24.41 4.01 -4.69
CA TRP A 386 -23.52 5.17 -4.69
C TRP A 386 -23.59 5.96 -6.00
N LEU A 387 -23.70 5.27 -7.14
CA LEU A 387 -23.85 5.88 -8.46
C LEU A 387 -25.18 6.62 -8.63
N ALA A 388 -26.25 6.14 -7.98
CA ALA A 388 -27.57 6.77 -8.01
C ALA A 388 -27.65 8.08 -7.20
N ARG A 389 -26.68 8.36 -6.33
CA ARG A 389 -26.63 9.58 -5.50
C ARG A 389 -25.80 10.66 -6.16
N SER A 390 -26.13 11.92 -5.89
CA SER A 390 -25.23 13.04 -6.22
C SER A 390 -23.90 12.90 -5.47
N TYR A 391 -22.80 13.32 -6.10
CA TYR A 391 -21.48 13.34 -5.48
C TYR A 391 -20.85 14.72 -5.66
N SER A 392 -20.51 15.35 -4.55
CA SER A 392 -20.11 16.76 -4.43
C SER A 392 -18.74 16.91 -3.79
N ALA A 393 -18.23 18.14 -3.74
CA ALA A 393 -16.97 18.45 -3.05
C ALA A 393 -17.02 18.12 -1.55
N LEU A 394 -18.20 18.18 -0.92
CA LEU A 394 -18.36 17.80 0.48
C LEU A 394 -18.15 16.30 0.68
N ASP A 395 -18.59 15.47 -0.27
CA ASP A 395 -18.41 14.02 -0.21
C ASP A 395 -16.95 13.58 -0.37
N VAL A 396 -16.13 14.40 -1.03
CA VAL A 396 -14.68 14.17 -1.16
C VAL A 396 -13.97 14.32 0.19
N ILE A 397 -14.35 15.33 0.97
CA ILE A 397 -13.68 15.67 2.23
C ILE A 397 -14.39 15.14 3.48
N GLY A 398 -15.63 14.67 3.33
CA GLY A 398 -16.52 14.32 4.44
C GLY A 398 -16.12 13.06 5.20
N ASP A 399 -15.22 12.25 4.63
CA ASP A 399 -14.76 11.00 5.22
C ASP A 399 -13.35 11.13 5.83
N VAL A 400 -12.37 11.51 5.02
CA VAL A 400 -10.99 11.78 5.46
C VAL A 400 -10.61 13.17 4.95
N PRO A 401 -10.10 14.07 5.81
CA PRO A 401 -9.74 15.42 5.38
C PRO A 401 -8.59 15.38 4.37
N LEU A 402 -8.64 16.25 3.37
CA LEU A 402 -7.52 16.48 2.47
C LEU A 402 -6.42 17.30 3.16
N PRO A 403 -5.16 17.21 2.70
CA PRO A 403 -4.08 18.08 3.19
C PRO A 403 -4.40 19.57 3.05
N PRO A 404 -3.84 20.44 3.92
CA PRO A 404 -3.93 21.89 3.75
C PRO A 404 -3.47 22.34 2.37
N GLY A 405 -4.17 23.31 1.77
CA GLY A 405 -3.85 23.84 0.44
C GLY A 405 -4.27 22.95 -0.74
N THR A 406 -4.94 21.81 -0.49
CA THR A 406 -5.39 20.93 -1.57
C THR A 406 -6.61 21.50 -2.29
N HIS A 407 -6.58 21.47 -3.63
CA HIS A 407 -7.71 21.83 -4.46
C HIS A 407 -8.72 20.67 -4.56
N THR A 408 -9.85 20.76 -3.84
CA THR A 408 -10.88 19.71 -3.82
C THR A 408 -11.50 19.43 -5.18
N HIS A 409 -11.54 20.41 -6.10
CA HIS A 409 -12.16 20.23 -7.41
C HIS A 409 -11.44 19.19 -8.28
N GLU A 410 -10.11 19.11 -8.20
CA GLU A 410 -9.31 18.11 -8.92
C GLU A 410 -9.61 16.68 -8.44
N TRP A 411 -9.89 16.52 -7.14
CA TRP A 411 -10.29 15.24 -6.55
C TRP A 411 -11.72 14.88 -6.91
N LEU A 412 -12.61 15.87 -6.92
CA LEU A 412 -13.99 15.68 -7.36
C LEU A 412 -14.04 15.26 -8.83
N ASP A 413 -13.20 15.85 -9.70
CA ASP A 413 -13.15 15.54 -11.11
C ASP A 413 -12.77 14.07 -11.35
N VAL A 414 -11.64 13.60 -10.79
CA VAL A 414 -11.22 12.19 -10.97
C VAL A 414 -12.28 11.21 -10.46
N ILE A 415 -12.97 11.53 -9.36
CA ILE A 415 -14.06 10.67 -8.86
C ILE A 415 -15.27 10.72 -9.79
N LYS A 416 -15.65 11.88 -10.35
CA LYS A 416 -16.74 11.97 -11.33
C LYS A 416 -16.45 11.19 -12.60
N ARG A 417 -15.23 11.31 -13.16
CA ARG A 417 -14.80 10.54 -14.32
C ARG A 417 -14.80 9.04 -14.01
N GLY A 418 -14.26 8.65 -12.85
CA GLY A 418 -14.27 7.26 -12.39
C GLY A 418 -15.67 6.69 -12.10
N ARG A 419 -16.64 7.52 -11.72
CA ARG A 419 -18.06 7.15 -11.65
C ARG A 419 -18.65 6.88 -13.02
N GLY A 420 -18.24 7.66 -14.03
CA GLY A 420 -18.61 7.44 -15.43
C GLY A 420 -18.20 6.05 -15.91
N GLU A 421 -16.95 5.65 -15.66
CA GLU A 421 -16.45 4.30 -15.99
C GLU A 421 -17.29 3.19 -15.32
N LEU A 422 -17.64 3.37 -14.04
CA LEU A 422 -18.47 2.40 -13.32
C LEU A 422 -19.92 2.36 -13.84
N GLN A 423 -20.47 3.49 -14.28
CA GLN A 423 -21.80 3.54 -14.90
C GLN A 423 -21.80 2.80 -16.24
N GLU A 424 -20.72 2.89 -17.03
CA GLU A 424 -20.54 2.12 -18.25
C GLU A 424 -20.46 0.62 -17.95
N LEU A 425 -19.69 0.23 -16.92
CA LEU A 425 -19.66 -1.17 -16.46
C LEU A 425 -21.05 -1.69 -16.05
N VAL A 426 -21.85 -0.88 -15.36
CA VAL A 426 -23.22 -1.26 -14.97
C VAL A 426 -24.12 -1.43 -16.20
N ARG A 427 -24.03 -0.55 -17.20
CA ARG A 427 -24.78 -0.68 -18.45
C ARG A 427 -24.38 -1.94 -19.22
N TRP A 428 -23.08 -2.14 -19.42
CA TRP A 428 -22.54 -3.31 -20.08
C TRP A 428 -22.95 -4.62 -19.38
N ALA A 429 -22.95 -4.64 -18.04
CA ALA A 429 -23.36 -5.83 -17.28
C ALA A 429 -24.84 -6.19 -17.50
N LEU A 430 -25.73 -5.21 -17.68
CA LEU A 430 -27.14 -5.45 -17.96
C LEU A 430 -27.32 -6.07 -19.36
N GLU A 431 -26.63 -5.54 -20.36
CA GLU A 431 -26.67 -6.05 -21.74
C GLU A 431 -26.19 -7.51 -21.82
N VAL A 432 -25.10 -7.84 -21.12
CA VAL A 432 -24.58 -9.22 -21.11
C VAL A 432 -25.50 -10.17 -20.32
N SER A 433 -26.15 -9.70 -19.27
CA SER A 433 -27.10 -10.50 -18.48
C SER A 433 -28.44 -10.76 -19.18
N GLU A 434 -28.84 -9.94 -20.15
CA GLU A 434 -30.05 -10.19 -20.95
C GLU A 434 -29.84 -11.24 -22.05
N VAL A 435 -28.58 -11.46 -22.46
CA VAL A 435 -28.18 -12.40 -23.52
C VAL A 435 -27.81 -13.78 -22.98
N ALA A 436 -27.50 -13.89 -21.68
CA ALA A 436 -27.08 -15.11 -20.98
C ALA A 436 -28.22 -15.78 -20.22
#